data_AF-A0A6G3LDB4-F1
#
_entry.id   AF-A0A6G3LDB4-F1
#
_cell.length_a   1.000
_cell.length_b   1.000
_cell.length_c   1.000
_cell.angle_alpha   90.00
_cell.angle_beta   90.00
_cell.angle_gamma   90.00
#
_symmetry.space_group_name_H-M   'P 1'
#
loop_
_entity.id
_entity.type
_entity.pdbx_description
1 polymer ?
#
loop_
_entity_poly.entity_id
_entity_poly.type
_entity_poly.pdbx_seq_one_letter_code
_entity_poly.pdbx_strand_id
1 'polypeptide(L)'
;MTKPKMTKVTVNVSLGQGGERLAKIAQVLKEITGQEPSYRKAKKTIRDFGIRKGENIAVSVTLKGEKAEAFLRKAFEAVGNKIKYSSFDDYGNVSFGIKEHISIPGVRYDPEIGVFGMDVSITI
;
A
#
# COMPACT_ATOMS: atom_id res chain seq x y z
N MET A 1 23.11 14.83 15.44
CA MET A 1 22.53 13.96 14.38
C MET A 1 21.49 12.95 14.90
N THR A 2 20.95 13.13 16.11
CA THR A 2 20.15 12.13 16.86
C THR A 2 18.63 12.18 16.62
N LYS A 3 18.15 12.92 15.62
CA LYS A 3 16.70 12.99 15.33
C LYS A 3 16.31 11.85 14.38
N PRO A 4 15.32 11.02 14.73
CA PRO A 4 14.79 10.03 13.79
C PRO A 4 14.26 10.75 12.55
N LYS A 5 14.53 10.18 11.38
CA LYS A 5 14.09 10.68 10.09
C LYS A 5 13.38 9.56 9.39
N MET A 6 12.28 9.87 8.71
CA MET A 6 11.62 8.88 7.87
C MET A 6 12.48 8.55 6.64
N THR A 7 12.89 7.29 6.51
CA THR A 7 13.68 6.80 5.38
C THR A 7 12.83 6.54 4.15
N LYS A 8 11.66 5.91 4.32
CA LYS A 8 10.72 5.60 3.22
C LYS A 8 9.33 5.25 3.75
N VAL A 9 8.35 5.34 2.85
CA VAL A 9 7.01 4.79 3.04
C VAL A 9 6.75 3.81 1.91
N THR A 10 6.40 2.58 2.26
CA THR A 10 6.01 1.55 1.31
C THR A 10 4.51 1.32 1.42
N VAL A 11 3.82 1.47 0.29
CA VAL A 11 2.39 1.16 0.15
C VAL A 11 2.28 -0.11 -0.66
N ASN A 12 1.59 -1.11 -0.12
CA ASN A 12 1.44 -2.42 -0.71
C ASN A 12 -0.03 -2.79 -0.83
N VAL A 13 -0.43 -3.32 -1.99
CA VAL A 13 -1.75 -3.90 -2.21
C VAL A 13 -1.56 -5.33 -2.70
N SER A 14 -2.09 -6.29 -1.94
CA SER A 14 -2.01 -7.71 -2.26
C SER A 14 -3.42 -8.24 -2.50
N LEU A 15 -3.69 -8.72 -3.71
CA LEU A 15 -5.00 -9.28 -4.08
C LEU A 15 -5.00 -10.80 -4.08
N GLY A 16 -3.81 -11.43 -4.13
CA GLY A 16 -3.67 -12.87 -4.27
C GLY A 16 -4.12 -13.40 -5.64
N GLN A 17 -4.44 -12.52 -6.58
CA GLN A 17 -4.84 -12.86 -7.94
C GLN A 17 -4.26 -11.82 -8.91
N GLY A 18 -3.82 -12.28 -10.08
CA GLY A 18 -3.38 -11.42 -11.16
C GLY A 18 -4.53 -10.90 -12.02
N GLY A 19 -4.18 -10.42 -13.21
CA GLY A 19 -5.14 -10.00 -14.23
C GLY A 19 -5.50 -8.53 -14.20
N GLU A 20 -6.62 -8.20 -14.84
CA GLU A 20 -7.04 -6.83 -15.15
C GLU A 20 -7.29 -6.00 -13.88
N ARG A 21 -7.87 -6.61 -12.85
CA ARG A 21 -8.14 -5.93 -11.57
C ARG A 21 -6.86 -5.41 -10.92
N LEU A 22 -5.76 -6.16 -11.00
CA LEU A 22 -4.46 -5.74 -10.47
C LEU A 22 -3.90 -4.55 -11.27
N ALA A 23 -4.10 -4.53 -12.59
CA ALA A 23 -3.68 -3.43 -13.44
C ALA A 23 -4.48 -2.15 -13.17
N LYS A 24 -5.80 -2.24 -12.98
CA LYS A 24 -6.63 -1.09 -12.59
C LYS A 24 -6.23 -0.54 -11.21
N ILE A 25 -5.96 -1.41 -10.24
CA ILE A 25 -5.47 -1.00 -8.92
C ILE A 25 -4.10 -0.32 -9.00
N ALA A 26 -3.21 -0.79 -9.89
CA ALA A 26 -1.95 -0.12 -10.14
C ALA A 26 -2.16 1.31 -10.67
N GLN A 27 -3.13 1.52 -11.58
CA GLN A 27 -3.47 2.86 -12.06
C GLN A 27 -3.98 3.75 -10.92
N VAL A 28 -4.90 3.26 -10.09
CA VAL A 28 -5.40 4.02 -8.92
C VAL A 28 -4.28 4.34 -7.94
N LEU A 29 -3.38 3.39 -7.65
CA LEU A 29 -2.22 3.65 -6.80
C LEU A 29 -1.30 4.72 -7.40
N LYS A 30 -1.12 4.73 -8.72
CA LYS A 30 -0.34 5.76 -9.42
C LYS A 30 -0.99 7.14 -9.27
N GLU A 31 -2.30 7.24 -9.36
CA GLU A 31 -3.05 8.49 -9.14
C GLU A 31 -2.96 8.98 -7.69
N ILE A 32 -3.10 8.06 -6.73
CA ILE A 32 -3.02 8.40 -5.30
C ILE A 32 -1.63 8.88 -4.91
N THR A 33 -0.60 8.19 -5.38
CA THR A 33 0.79 8.37 -4.93
C THR A 33 1.63 9.27 -5.84
N GLY A 34 1.18 9.51 -7.08
CA GLY A 34 1.93 10.26 -8.09
C GLY A 34 3.24 9.59 -8.51
N GLN A 35 3.38 8.28 -8.28
CA GLN A 35 4.58 7.51 -8.61
C GLN A 35 4.20 6.18 -9.26
N GLU A 36 5.06 5.72 -10.16
CA GLU A 36 4.84 4.46 -10.86
C GLU A 36 4.96 3.26 -9.91
N PRO A 37 3.90 2.45 -9.81
CA PRO A 37 3.91 1.26 -8.97
C PRO A 37 4.68 0.11 -9.60
N SER A 38 5.26 -0.73 -8.73
CA SER A 38 5.99 -1.93 -9.09
C SER A 38 5.15 -3.19 -8.84
N TYR A 39 5.03 -4.04 -9.86
CA TYR A 39 4.38 -5.35 -9.74
C TYR A 39 5.25 -6.35 -8.97
N ARG A 40 4.61 -7.19 -8.17
CA ARG A 40 5.26 -8.24 -7.38
C ARG A 40 4.81 -9.61 -7.87
N LYS A 41 5.79 -10.41 -8.27
CA LYS A 41 5.60 -11.78 -8.76
C LYS A 41 5.50 -12.78 -7.61
N ALA A 42 4.64 -13.76 -7.76
CA ALA A 42 4.54 -14.90 -6.85
C ALA A 42 5.82 -15.74 -6.90
N LYS A 43 6.41 -16.01 -5.73
CA LYS A 43 7.63 -16.84 -5.61
C LYS A 43 7.36 -18.34 -5.73
N LYS A 44 6.16 -18.78 -5.32
CA LYS A 44 5.73 -20.18 -5.27
C LYS A 44 4.32 -20.31 -5.84
N THR A 45 4.03 -21.50 -6.37
CA THR A 45 2.66 -21.88 -6.76
C THR A 45 1.96 -22.42 -5.52
N ILE A 46 0.78 -21.89 -5.19
CA ILE A 46 -0.05 -22.37 -4.08
C ILE A 46 -1.47 -22.55 -4.60
N ARG A 47 -1.91 -23.83 -4.67
CA ARG A 47 -3.18 -24.20 -5.30
C ARG A 47 -4.38 -23.65 -4.54
N ASP A 48 -4.33 -23.63 -3.22
CA ASP A 48 -5.42 -23.13 -2.36
C ASP A 48 -5.74 -21.65 -2.61
N PHE A 49 -4.73 -20.86 -3.03
CA PHE A 49 -4.91 -19.46 -3.39
C PHE A 49 -5.07 -19.24 -4.90
N GLY A 50 -5.02 -20.30 -5.72
CA GLY A 50 -5.04 -20.17 -7.18
C GLY A 50 -3.81 -19.49 -7.79
N ILE A 51 -2.73 -19.30 -7.01
CA ILE A 51 -1.55 -18.52 -7.43
C ILE A 51 -0.55 -19.41 -8.17
N ARG A 52 -0.07 -18.96 -9.34
CA ARG A 52 1.02 -19.60 -10.09
C ARG A 52 2.34 -18.86 -9.91
N LYS A 53 3.44 -19.61 -9.77
CA LYS A 53 4.79 -19.02 -9.70
C LYS A 53 5.05 -18.11 -10.92
N GLY A 54 5.55 -16.91 -10.66
CA GLY A 54 5.87 -15.92 -11.69
C GLY A 54 4.71 -14.97 -12.06
N GLU A 55 3.48 -15.27 -11.62
CA GLU A 55 2.32 -14.41 -11.83
C GLU A 55 2.40 -13.14 -10.97
N ASN A 56 1.95 -12.01 -11.51
CA ASN A 56 1.83 -10.77 -10.73
C ASN A 56 0.63 -10.88 -9.78
N ILE A 57 0.86 -10.76 -8.47
CA ILE A 57 -0.18 -10.96 -7.45
C ILE A 57 -0.41 -9.74 -6.54
N ALA A 58 0.54 -8.81 -6.56
CA ALA A 58 0.54 -7.63 -5.72
C ALA A 58 1.23 -6.47 -6.42
N VAL A 59 0.93 -5.27 -5.94
CA VAL A 59 1.47 -4.01 -6.45
C VAL A 59 1.98 -3.21 -5.26
N SER A 60 3.16 -2.61 -5.40
CA SER A 60 3.76 -1.80 -4.35
C SER A 60 4.39 -0.51 -4.88
N VAL A 61 4.24 0.57 -4.11
CA VAL A 61 4.89 1.86 -4.35
C VAL A 61 5.82 2.16 -3.17
N THR A 62 7.01 2.69 -3.43
CA THR A 62 7.90 3.20 -2.38
C THR A 62 8.12 4.68 -2.58
N LEU A 63 7.66 5.47 -1.60
CA LEU A 63 7.76 6.91 -1.55
C LEU A 63 8.89 7.32 -0.61
N LYS A 64 9.56 8.43 -0.94
CA LYS A 64 10.60 9.07 -0.12
C LYS A 64 10.45 10.59 -0.16
N GLY A 65 11.02 11.27 0.83
CA GLY A 65 11.00 12.73 0.93
C GLY A 65 9.58 13.29 1.02
N GLU A 66 9.34 14.44 0.39
CA GLU A 66 8.08 15.18 0.47
C GLU A 66 6.86 14.38 -0.01
N LYS A 67 7.02 13.52 -1.04
CA LYS A 67 5.93 12.67 -1.53
C LYS A 67 5.44 11.69 -0.46
N ALA A 68 6.37 11.15 0.33
CA ALA A 68 6.03 10.25 1.43
C ALA A 68 5.29 10.99 2.54
N GLU A 69 5.73 12.20 2.91
CA GLU A 69 5.07 13.01 3.94
C GLU A 69 3.65 13.43 3.51
N ALA A 70 3.49 13.84 2.25
CA ALA A 70 2.20 14.21 1.69
C ALA A 70 1.22 13.04 1.66
N PHE A 71 1.68 11.85 1.26
CA PHE A 71 0.87 10.63 1.28
C PHE A 71 0.50 10.23 2.72
N LEU A 72 1.44 10.29 3.65
CA LEU A 72 1.19 9.90 5.05
C LEU A 72 0.13 10.75 5.72
N ARG A 73 0.07 12.06 5.45
CA ARG A 73 -0.99 12.91 5.98
C ARG A 73 -2.38 12.40 5.58
N LYS A 74 -2.55 12.03 4.31
CA LYS A 74 -3.80 11.45 3.79
C LYS A 74 -4.06 10.05 4.38
N ALA A 75 -3.02 9.23 4.51
CA ALA A 75 -3.13 7.88 5.06
C ALA A 75 -3.53 7.89 6.54
N PHE A 76 -3.00 8.82 7.34
CA PHE A 76 -3.37 8.97 8.75
C PHE A 76 -4.81 9.46 8.92
N GLU A 77 -5.28 10.36 8.06
CA GLU A 77 -6.67 10.78 8.04
C GLU A 77 -7.61 9.60 7.74
N ALA A 78 -7.24 8.73 6.79
CA ALA A 78 -7.99 7.53 6.43
C ALA A 78 -8.13 6.53 7.59
N VAL A 79 -7.17 6.48 8.52
CA VAL A 79 -7.24 5.63 9.74
C VAL A 79 -7.72 6.41 10.97
N GLY A 80 -8.24 7.63 10.79
CA GLY A 80 -8.76 8.46 11.88
C GLY A 80 -7.69 8.92 12.87
N ASN A 81 -6.45 9.09 12.41
CA ASN A 81 -5.28 9.50 13.19
C ASN A 81 -5.01 8.63 14.44
N LYS A 82 -5.44 7.36 14.42
CA LYS A 82 -5.25 6.41 15.52
C LYS A 82 -4.43 5.21 15.05
N ILE A 83 -3.27 5.02 15.66
CA ILE A 83 -2.39 3.87 15.43
C ILE A 83 -2.30 3.09 16.72
N LYS A 84 -2.46 1.77 16.64
CA LYS A 84 -2.31 0.87 17.79
C LYS A 84 -0.83 0.74 18.16
N TYR A 85 -0.53 0.57 19.43
CA TYR A 85 0.84 0.29 19.87
C TYR A 85 1.41 -0.99 19.21
N SER A 86 0.56 -1.99 18.96
CA SER A 86 0.93 -3.22 18.27
C SER A 86 1.34 -3.05 16.80
N SER A 87 1.16 -1.85 16.23
CA SER A 87 1.60 -1.52 14.87
C SER A 87 3.06 -1.10 14.79
N PHE A 88 3.72 -0.89 15.94
CA PHE A 88 5.13 -0.54 16.04
C PHE A 88 5.97 -1.82 16.16
N ASP A 89 7.11 -1.87 15.47
CA ASP A 89 8.10 -2.92 15.64
C ASP A 89 9.19 -2.53 16.66
N ASP A 90 10.08 -3.47 16.97
CA ASP A 90 11.16 -3.28 17.94
C ASP A 90 12.21 -2.24 17.52
N TYR A 91 12.20 -1.82 16.24
CA TYR A 91 13.10 -0.84 15.66
C TYR A 91 12.46 0.55 15.53
N GLY A 92 11.18 0.69 15.91
CA GLY A 92 10.42 1.93 15.82
C GLY A 92 9.76 2.18 14.46
N ASN A 93 9.78 1.22 13.53
CA ASN A 93 9.00 1.28 12.30
C ASN A 93 7.53 1.06 12.60
N VAL A 94 6.66 1.54 11.70
CA VAL A 94 5.20 1.46 11.89
C VAL A 94 4.57 0.83 10.66
N SER A 95 3.67 -0.14 10.88
CA SER A 95 2.84 -0.69 9.80
C SER A 95 1.37 -0.72 10.19
N PHE A 96 0.52 -0.23 9.29
CA PHE A 96 -0.93 -0.22 9.48
C PHE A 96 -1.66 -0.51 8.16
N GLY A 97 -2.86 -1.08 8.28
CA GLY A 97 -3.72 -1.38 7.14
C GLY A 97 -4.84 -0.36 6.99
N ILE A 98 -5.09 0.05 5.75
CA ILE A 98 -6.28 0.80 5.34
C ILE A 98 -7.21 -0.20 4.66
N LYS A 99 -8.38 -0.45 5.26
CA LYS A 99 -9.33 -1.45 4.75
C LYS A 99 -9.95 -1.06 3.42
N GLU A 100 -10.18 0.24 3.23
CA GLU A 100 -10.89 0.77 2.07
C GLU A 100 -10.11 1.96 1.50
N HIS A 101 -9.64 1.83 0.27
CA HIS A 101 -8.95 2.91 -0.43
C HIS A 101 -9.78 4.21 -0.56
N ILE A 102 -11.12 4.11 -0.51
CA ILE A 102 -12.05 5.26 -0.58
C ILE A 102 -11.93 6.16 0.66
N SER A 103 -11.48 5.62 1.80
CA SER A 103 -11.24 6.42 3.00
C SER A 103 -10.09 7.42 2.81
N ILE A 104 -9.28 7.29 1.76
CA ILE A 104 -8.23 8.25 1.44
C ILE A 104 -8.86 9.48 0.77
N PRO A 105 -8.61 10.70 1.31
CA PRO A 105 -9.11 11.92 0.72
C PRO A 105 -8.69 12.11 -0.75
N GLY A 106 -9.67 12.38 -1.61
CA GLY A 106 -9.46 12.65 -3.04
C GLY A 106 -9.54 11.43 -3.96
N VAL A 107 -9.81 10.24 -3.41
CA VAL A 107 -9.99 9.02 -4.21
C VAL A 107 -11.46 8.84 -4.59
N ARG A 108 -11.72 8.59 -5.87
CA ARG A 108 -13.07 8.30 -6.39
C ARG A 108 -13.31 6.80 -6.40
N TYR A 109 -14.55 6.42 -6.10
CA TYR A 109 -14.97 5.03 -6.24
C TYR A 109 -15.17 4.68 -7.72
N ASP A 110 -14.56 3.57 -8.13
CA ASP A 110 -14.80 2.95 -9.43
C ASP A 110 -15.53 1.60 -9.25
N PRO A 111 -16.77 1.46 -9.74
CA PRO A 111 -17.53 0.22 -9.67
C PRO A 111 -16.83 -0.98 -10.31
N GLU A 112 -16.02 -0.77 -11.35
CA GLU A 112 -15.34 -1.86 -12.06
C GLU A 112 -14.16 -2.44 -11.26
N ILE A 113 -13.54 -1.63 -10.40
CA ILE A 113 -12.40 -2.02 -9.57
C ILE A 113 -12.87 -2.63 -8.25
N GLY A 114 -13.96 -2.06 -7.72
CA GLY A 114 -14.50 -2.37 -6.41
C GLY A 114 -13.60 -1.87 -5.28
N VAL A 115 -14.01 -2.16 -4.04
CA VAL A 115 -13.24 -1.78 -2.85
C VAL A 115 -12.04 -2.71 -2.68
N PHE A 116 -10.86 -2.13 -2.51
CA PHE A 116 -9.64 -2.82 -2.08
C PHE A 116 -9.01 -2.12 -0.88
N GLY A 117 -8.29 -2.91 -0.08
CA GLY A 117 -7.46 -2.45 1.02
C GLY A 117 -5.99 -2.34 0.63
N MET A 118 -5.22 -1.67 1.48
CA MET A 118 -3.78 -1.50 1.32
C MET A 118 -3.06 -1.50 2.66
N ASP A 119 -1.83 -1.96 2.65
CA ASP A 119 -0.92 -1.90 3.80
C ASP A 119 0.08 -0.77 3.60
N VAL A 120 0.28 0.03 4.64
CA VAL A 120 1.24 1.14 4.66
C VAL A 120 2.30 0.84 5.71
N SER A 121 3.55 0.78 5.29
CA SER A 121 4.72 0.58 6.16
C SER A 121 5.64 1.78 6.10
N ILE A 122 5.90 2.37 7.26
CA ILE A 122 6.80 3.50 7.47
C ILE A 122 8.11 2.94 8.02
N THR A 123 9.21 3.20 7.32
CA THR A 123 10.56 2.92 7.81
C THR A 123 11.18 4.22 8.30
N ILE A 124 11.58 4.24 9.57
CA ILE A 124 12.26 5.37 10.21
C ILE A 124 13.77 5.14 10.07
#